data_AF-A0A7W6GR16-F1
#
_entry.id   AF-A0A7W6GR16-F1
#
_cell.length_a   1.000
_cell.length_b   1.000
_cell.length_c   1.000
_cell.angle_alpha   90.00
_cell.angle_beta   90.00
_cell.angle_gamma   90.00
#
_symmetry.space_group_name_H-M   'P 1'
#
loop_
_entity.id
_entity.type
_entity.pdbx_description
1 polymer ?
#
loop_
_entity_poly.entity_id
_entity_poly.type
_entity_poly.pdbx_seq_one_letter_code
_entity_poly.pdbx_strand_id
1 'polypeptide(L)'
;MTTQRDEEKRRLREAREQLEAAKSVISELEGPRIRLRISRRKLARQKATQSEAAGAQAQAVDVSDLGTEPQDPVRKVLRVGEKPRLPEPSEVKRIYEEMPSLDQVAQALGRDRRAAAKALAAAGIDIKEDIAKQWDSGSSLRELHKRHGPGCDTISRWIKSTGREVQPRNANRQCDEALVVETYLKTRSANRCALAAGVSWEKARNILRKRGVWEK
;
A
#
# COMPACT_ATOMS: atom_id res chain seq x y z
N MET A 1 -59.81 -6.00 15.86
CA MET A 1 -58.45 -6.60 15.87
C MET A 1 -57.84 -6.74 14.46
N THR A 2 -58.62 -6.90 13.38
CA THR A 2 -58.09 -7.05 12.00
C THR A 2 -57.65 -5.73 11.35
N THR A 3 -58.35 -4.63 11.63
CA THR A 3 -58.09 -3.31 11.03
C THR A 3 -56.74 -2.70 11.38
N GLN A 4 -56.30 -2.82 12.65
CA GLN A 4 -55.00 -2.31 13.10
C GLN A 4 -53.82 -3.02 12.40
N ARG A 5 -53.94 -4.34 12.19
CA ARG A 5 -52.89 -5.13 11.53
C ARG A 5 -52.75 -4.77 10.04
N ASP A 6 -53.83 -4.33 9.42
CA ASP A 6 -53.81 -3.91 8.01
C ASP A 6 -53.32 -2.46 7.85
N GLU A 7 -53.59 -1.59 8.82
CA GLU A 7 -52.98 -0.25 8.90
C GLU A 7 -51.47 -0.32 9.10
N GLU A 8 -50.98 -1.19 10.00
CA GLU A 8 -49.54 -1.40 10.20
C GLU A 8 -48.84 -1.90 8.92
N LYS A 9 -49.48 -2.81 8.19
CA LYS A 9 -48.96 -3.29 6.90
C LYS A 9 -48.89 -2.19 5.84
N ARG A 10 -49.88 -1.28 5.81
CA ARG A 10 -49.86 -0.12 4.91
C ARG A 10 -48.71 0.82 5.24
N ARG A 11 -48.56 1.19 6.54
CA ARG A 11 -47.45 2.03 7.01
C ARG A 11 -46.09 1.42 6.71
N LEU A 12 -45.93 0.10 6.86
CA LEU A 12 -44.69 -0.59 6.54
C LEU A 12 -44.36 -0.60 5.04
N ARG A 13 -45.37 -0.62 4.16
CA ARG A 13 -45.16 -0.51 2.71
C ARG A 13 -44.74 0.91 2.33
N GLU A 14 -45.47 1.91 2.84
CA GLU A 14 -45.14 3.33 2.61
C GLU A 14 -43.73 3.66 3.10
N ALA A 15 -43.33 3.17 4.28
CA ALA A 15 -41.98 3.37 4.81
C ALA A 15 -40.89 2.71 3.94
N ARG A 16 -41.18 1.55 3.33
CA ARG A 16 -40.25 0.88 2.41
C ARG A 16 -40.10 1.64 1.10
N GLU A 17 -41.21 2.12 0.54
CA GLU A 17 -41.23 2.93 -0.69
C GLU A 17 -40.46 4.24 -0.48
N GLN A 18 -40.66 4.92 0.66
CA GLN A 18 -39.89 6.12 1.01
C GLN A 18 -38.40 5.84 1.14
N LEU A 19 -38.02 4.69 1.71
CA LEU A 19 -36.63 4.30 1.87
C LEU A 19 -35.98 3.98 0.51
N GLU A 20 -36.69 3.34 -0.42
CA GLU A 20 -36.21 3.11 -1.78
C GLU A 20 -36.07 4.41 -2.58
N ALA A 21 -37.05 5.32 -2.48
CA ALA A 21 -36.97 6.65 -3.09
C ALA A 21 -35.79 7.45 -2.53
N ALA A 22 -35.54 7.40 -1.22
CA ALA A 22 -34.38 8.06 -0.62
C ALA A 22 -33.05 7.47 -1.12
N LYS A 23 -32.97 6.13 -1.29
CA LYS A 23 -31.79 5.46 -1.84
C LYS A 23 -31.53 5.86 -3.30
N SER A 24 -32.56 6.00 -4.13
CA SER A 24 -32.37 6.42 -5.53
C SER A 24 -31.82 7.85 -5.60
N VAL A 25 -32.37 8.77 -4.80
CA VAL A 25 -31.89 10.16 -4.72
C VAL A 25 -30.43 10.23 -4.24
N ILE A 26 -30.05 9.42 -3.25
CA ILE A 26 -28.66 9.35 -2.80
C ILE A 26 -27.74 8.87 -3.93
N SER A 27 -28.13 7.84 -4.68
CA SER A 27 -27.36 7.32 -5.81
C SER A 27 -27.18 8.36 -6.92
N GLU A 28 -28.23 9.11 -7.25
CA GLU A 28 -28.18 10.22 -8.21
C GLU A 28 -27.24 11.34 -7.75
N LEU A 29 -27.19 11.64 -6.45
CA LEU A 29 -26.32 12.67 -5.87
C LEU A 29 -24.86 12.22 -5.67
N GLU A 30 -24.60 10.91 -5.63
CA GLU A 30 -23.23 10.37 -5.51
C GLU A 30 -22.40 10.63 -6.78
N GLY A 31 -23.00 10.54 -7.97
CA GLY A 31 -22.32 10.86 -9.24
C GLY A 31 -21.75 12.29 -9.30
N PRO A 32 -22.56 13.34 -9.05
CA PRO A 32 -22.11 14.73 -8.95
C PRO A 32 -21.09 14.97 -7.82
N ARG A 33 -21.26 14.35 -6.65
CA ARG A 33 -20.31 14.48 -5.52
C ARG A 33 -18.93 13.92 -5.85
N ILE A 34 -18.85 12.81 -6.59
CA ILE A 34 -17.58 12.23 -7.04
C ILE A 34 -16.89 13.18 -8.05
N ARG A 35 -17.64 13.78 -8.99
CA ARG A 35 -17.09 14.76 -9.96
C ARG A 35 -16.54 16.02 -9.26
N LEU A 36 -17.24 16.55 -8.27
CA LEU A 36 -16.80 17.72 -7.50
C LEU A 36 -15.55 17.45 -6.64
N ARG A 37 -15.38 16.22 -6.13
CA ARG A 37 -14.14 15.83 -5.41
C ARG A 37 -12.93 15.74 -6.33
N ILE A 38 -13.12 15.26 -7.57
CA ILE A 38 -12.03 15.15 -8.55
C ILE A 38 -11.59 16.54 -9.05
N SER A 39 -12.53 17.48 -9.26
CA SER A 39 -12.19 18.85 -9.69
C SER A 39 -11.40 19.63 -8.63
N ARG A 40 -11.79 19.54 -7.35
CA ARG A 40 -11.06 20.19 -6.24
C ARG A 40 -9.64 19.67 -6.07
N ARG A 41 -9.39 18.37 -6.29
CA ARG A 41 -8.03 17.79 -6.25
C ARG A 41 -7.13 18.27 -7.40
N LYS A 42 -7.69 18.54 -8.59
CA LYS A 42 -6.93 19.08 -9.72
C LYS A 42 -6.52 20.54 -9.49
N LEU A 43 -7.44 21.37 -8.98
CA LEU A 43 -7.16 22.77 -8.65
C LEU A 43 -6.11 22.92 -7.54
N ALA A 44 -6.15 22.08 -6.49
CA ALA A 44 -5.17 22.11 -5.41
C ALA A 44 -3.74 21.77 -5.90
N ARG A 45 -3.61 20.85 -6.87
CA ARG A 45 -2.30 20.50 -7.47
C ARG A 45 -1.71 21.65 -8.29
N GLN A 46 -2.53 22.36 -9.06
CA GLN A 46 -2.07 23.49 -9.85
C GLN A 46 -1.60 24.66 -8.97
N LYS A 47 -2.27 24.90 -7.83
CA LYS A 47 -1.90 25.97 -6.90
C LYS A 47 -0.57 25.68 -6.17
N ALA A 48 -0.28 24.42 -5.85
CA ALA A 48 1.00 24.01 -5.25
C ALA A 48 2.18 24.17 -6.21
N THR A 49 2.01 23.83 -7.50
CA THR A 49 3.04 24.03 -8.53
C THR A 49 3.32 25.51 -8.82
N GLN A 50 2.35 26.40 -8.60
CA GLN A 50 2.57 27.85 -8.77
C GLN A 50 3.27 28.48 -7.56
N SER A 51 3.03 27.99 -6.33
CA SER A 51 3.75 28.47 -5.14
C SER A 51 5.20 28.02 -5.08
N GLU A 52 5.54 26.84 -5.60
CA GLU A 52 6.94 26.39 -5.70
C GLU A 52 7.72 27.18 -6.77
N ALA A 53 7.08 27.53 -7.89
CA ALA A 53 7.70 28.37 -8.93
C ALA A 53 7.96 29.81 -8.46
N ALA A 54 7.08 30.38 -7.63
CA ALA A 54 7.27 31.71 -7.04
C ALA A 54 8.33 31.71 -5.91
N GLY A 55 8.43 30.62 -5.14
CA GLY A 55 9.46 30.49 -4.09
C GLY A 55 10.89 30.34 -4.65
N ALA A 56 11.05 29.76 -5.84
CA ALA A 56 12.35 29.60 -6.48
C ALA A 56 12.91 30.90 -7.11
N GLN A 57 12.10 31.95 -7.27
CA GLN A 57 12.55 33.25 -7.80
C GLN A 57 12.93 34.27 -6.73
N ALA A 58 12.69 33.99 -5.44
CA ALA A 58 12.93 34.95 -4.34
C ALA A 58 14.24 34.71 -3.55
N GLN A 59 15.08 33.74 -3.94
CA GLN A 59 16.35 33.42 -3.27
C GLN A 59 17.62 33.72 -4.10
N ALA A 60 17.53 34.62 -5.08
CA ALA A 60 18.70 35.09 -5.82
C ALA A 60 18.86 36.60 -5.66
N VAL A 61 19.16 37.06 -4.45
CA VAL A 61 19.68 38.41 -4.22
C VAL A 61 20.85 38.32 -3.25
N ASP A 62 22.02 38.65 -3.81
CA ASP A 62 23.17 39.31 -3.17
C ASP A 62 24.19 38.45 -2.41
N VAL A 63 25.26 38.04 -3.12
CA VAL A 63 26.65 38.31 -2.73
C VAL A 63 27.50 38.38 -4.01
N SER A 64 28.10 39.54 -4.25
CA SER A 64 29.11 39.80 -5.29
C SER A 64 30.42 39.03 -5.06
N ASP A 65 31.07 38.62 -6.15
CA ASP A 65 32.39 39.14 -6.59
C ASP A 65 33.32 38.07 -7.22
N LEU A 66 34.04 38.52 -8.26
CA LEU A 66 35.21 37.95 -8.96
C LEU A 66 35.03 36.78 -9.97
N GLY A 67 34.91 37.19 -11.24
CA GLY A 67 35.76 36.76 -12.36
C GLY A 67 35.78 35.28 -12.80
N THR A 68 35.49 35.04 -14.09
CA THR A 68 36.32 34.26 -15.07
C THR A 68 35.41 33.70 -16.20
N GLU A 69 35.66 34.17 -17.42
CA GLU A 69 35.43 33.60 -18.78
C GLU A 69 34.05 33.04 -19.24
N PRO A 70 33.65 33.32 -20.50
CA PRO A 70 32.45 32.78 -21.11
C PRO A 70 32.70 31.36 -21.66
N GLN A 71 31.98 30.35 -21.14
CA GLN A 71 31.93 29.03 -21.76
C GLN A 71 30.59 28.74 -22.43
N ASP A 72 30.74 28.24 -23.65
CA ASP A 72 29.77 27.90 -24.68
C ASP A 72 28.54 27.07 -24.23
N PRO A 73 27.38 27.22 -24.89
CA PRO A 73 26.25 26.32 -24.73
C PRO A 73 26.50 25.01 -25.51
N VAL A 74 27.36 24.15 -24.98
CA VAL A 74 27.61 22.82 -25.56
C VAL A 74 26.46 21.87 -25.22
N ARG A 75 25.57 21.70 -26.21
CA ARG A 75 24.93 20.44 -26.61
C ARG A 75 24.46 19.52 -25.48
N LYS A 76 23.15 19.55 -25.18
CA LYS A 76 22.40 18.38 -24.70
C LYS A 76 22.36 17.31 -25.80
N VAL A 77 23.45 16.57 -25.97
CA VAL A 77 23.43 15.31 -26.72
C VAL A 77 22.69 14.30 -25.86
N LEU A 78 21.57 13.83 -26.39
CA LEU A 78 20.85 12.65 -25.91
C LEU A 78 21.85 11.50 -25.79
N ARG A 79 22.30 11.19 -24.57
CA ARG A 79 22.97 9.92 -24.30
C ARG A 79 21.91 8.83 -24.57
N VAL A 80 22.01 8.22 -25.75
CA VAL A 80 21.48 6.88 -26.00
C VAL A 80 22.24 5.96 -25.06
N GLY A 81 21.79 5.91 -23.81
CA GLY A 81 22.39 5.08 -22.78
C GLY A 81 22.21 3.63 -23.18
N GLU A 82 23.32 2.92 -23.36
CA GLU A 82 23.33 1.46 -23.43
C GLU A 82 22.46 0.94 -22.28
N LYS A 83 21.41 0.17 -22.62
CA LYS A 83 20.57 -0.45 -21.59
C LYS A 83 21.49 -1.31 -20.73
N PRO A 84 21.60 -1.08 -19.42
CA PRO A 84 22.47 -1.88 -18.57
C PRO A 84 22.05 -3.35 -18.72
N ARG A 85 22.98 -4.18 -19.21
CA ARG A 85 22.75 -5.62 -19.44
C ARG A 85 22.12 -6.21 -18.18
N LEU A 86 21.01 -6.93 -18.33
CA LEU A 86 20.37 -7.56 -17.19
C LEU A 86 21.36 -8.57 -16.59
N PRO A 87 21.43 -8.68 -15.25
CA PRO A 87 22.27 -9.68 -14.58
C PRO A 87 21.86 -11.08 -15.02
N GLU A 88 22.78 -12.04 -14.90
CA GLU A 88 22.50 -13.42 -15.26
C GLU A 88 21.33 -13.97 -14.43
N PRO A 89 20.39 -14.71 -15.05
CA PRO A 89 19.22 -15.23 -14.33
C PRO A 89 19.60 -16.17 -13.19
N SER A 90 20.73 -16.87 -13.28
CA SER A 90 21.26 -17.76 -12.23
C SER A 90 21.68 -16.98 -10.97
N GLU A 91 22.31 -15.83 -11.14
CA GLU A 91 22.74 -14.96 -10.03
C GLU A 91 21.52 -14.38 -9.32
N VAL A 92 20.54 -13.92 -10.09
CA VAL A 92 19.28 -13.36 -9.56
C VAL A 92 18.53 -14.39 -8.72
N LYS A 93 18.48 -15.66 -9.15
CA LYS A 93 17.87 -16.75 -8.36
C LYS A 93 18.58 -16.94 -7.03
N ARG A 94 19.91 -17.05 -7.03
CA ARG A 94 20.71 -17.23 -5.81
C ARG A 94 20.48 -16.10 -4.81
N ILE A 95 20.53 -14.86 -5.28
CA ILE A 95 20.31 -13.68 -4.44
C ILE A 95 18.90 -13.70 -3.84
N TYR A 96 17.88 -14.09 -4.62
CA TYR A 96 16.51 -14.16 -4.12
C TYR A 96 16.27 -15.30 -3.13
N GLU A 97 16.92 -16.46 -3.33
CA GLU A 97 16.87 -17.59 -2.39
C GLU A 97 17.52 -17.22 -1.05
N GLU A 98 18.62 -16.47 -1.07
CA GLU A 98 19.29 -15.97 0.13
C GLU A 98 18.47 -14.86 0.82
N MET A 99 17.88 -13.97 0.02
CA MET A 99 17.13 -12.80 0.49
C MET A 99 15.76 -12.71 -0.21
N PRO A 100 14.71 -13.33 0.35
CA PRO A 100 13.36 -13.34 -0.24
C PRO A 100 12.63 -12.02 0.00
N SER A 101 13.18 -10.94 -0.57
CA SER A 101 12.67 -9.57 -0.52
C SER A 101 13.06 -8.82 -1.79
N LEU A 102 12.07 -8.17 -2.42
CA LEU A 102 12.31 -7.35 -3.62
C LEU A 102 13.28 -6.19 -3.34
N ASP A 103 13.15 -5.52 -2.20
CA ASP A 103 14.03 -4.41 -1.82
C ASP A 103 15.46 -4.88 -1.59
N GLN A 104 15.66 -6.04 -0.94
CA GLN A 104 16.99 -6.59 -0.71
C GLN A 104 17.65 -7.03 -2.02
N VAL A 105 16.89 -7.67 -2.93
CA VAL A 105 17.40 -7.99 -4.27
C VAL A 105 17.77 -6.73 -5.05
N ALA A 106 16.95 -5.68 -4.96
CA ALA A 106 17.24 -4.40 -5.61
C ALA A 106 18.54 -3.78 -5.08
N GLN A 107 18.74 -3.80 -3.76
CA GLN A 107 19.97 -3.33 -3.12
C GLN A 107 21.19 -4.18 -3.52
N ALA A 108 21.07 -5.50 -3.49
CA ALA A 108 22.15 -6.42 -3.86
C ALA A 108 22.59 -6.28 -5.32
N LEU A 109 21.64 -6.02 -6.22
CA LEU A 109 21.92 -5.77 -7.64
C LEU A 109 22.39 -4.32 -7.91
N GLY A 110 22.33 -3.42 -6.93
CA GLY A 110 22.59 -1.99 -7.11
C GLY A 110 21.64 -1.33 -8.11
N ARG A 111 20.38 -1.80 -8.19
CA ARG A 111 19.39 -1.33 -9.17
C ARG A 111 18.09 -0.89 -8.53
N ASP A 112 17.31 -0.11 -9.27
CA ASP A 112 15.95 0.23 -8.89
C ASP A 112 15.08 -1.03 -8.74
N ARG A 113 14.12 -0.98 -7.81
CA ARG A 113 13.10 -2.03 -7.61
C ARG A 113 12.43 -2.51 -8.90
N ARG A 114 12.15 -1.58 -9.83
CA ARG A 114 11.52 -1.92 -11.11
C ARG A 114 12.44 -2.75 -12.00
N ALA A 115 13.74 -2.47 -11.98
CA ALA A 115 14.73 -3.24 -12.70
C ALA A 115 14.96 -4.60 -12.00
N ALA A 116 14.99 -4.65 -10.67
CA ALA A 116 15.04 -5.89 -9.91
C ALA A 116 13.84 -6.81 -10.18
N ALA A 117 12.61 -6.27 -10.20
CA ALA A 117 11.42 -7.02 -10.56
C ALA A 117 11.48 -7.57 -11.99
N LYS A 118 12.06 -6.83 -12.94
CA LYS A 118 12.29 -7.32 -14.31
C LYS A 118 13.35 -8.43 -14.34
N ALA A 119 14.42 -8.31 -13.56
CA ALA A 119 15.46 -9.33 -13.47
C ALA A 119 14.90 -10.62 -12.86
N LEU A 120 14.09 -10.53 -11.80
CA LEU A 120 13.39 -11.66 -11.20
C LEU A 120 12.46 -12.34 -12.21
N ALA A 121 11.66 -11.56 -12.94
CA ALA A 121 10.78 -12.08 -13.98
C ALA A 121 11.58 -12.77 -15.11
N ALA A 122 12.72 -12.20 -15.52
CA ALA A 122 13.61 -12.82 -16.52
C ALA A 122 14.24 -14.12 -16.01
N ALA A 123 14.44 -14.25 -14.70
CA ALA A 123 14.88 -15.47 -14.04
C ALA A 123 13.73 -16.50 -13.82
N GLY A 124 12.48 -16.16 -14.18
CA GLY A 124 11.31 -17.03 -13.98
C GLY A 124 10.74 -16.99 -12.57
N ILE A 125 11.10 -16.00 -11.76
CA ILE A 125 10.54 -15.79 -10.41
C ILE A 125 9.42 -14.75 -10.51
N ASP A 126 8.18 -15.16 -10.19
CA ASP A 126 7.06 -14.22 -10.04
C ASP A 126 6.90 -13.76 -8.59
N ILE A 127 7.50 -12.61 -8.28
CA ILE A 127 7.43 -11.96 -6.97
C ILE A 127 5.99 -11.68 -6.52
N LYS A 128 5.05 -11.47 -7.45
CA LYS A 128 3.65 -11.19 -7.09
C LYS A 128 2.99 -12.44 -6.52
N GLU A 129 3.26 -13.59 -7.14
CA GLU A 129 2.72 -14.88 -6.69
C GLU A 129 3.32 -15.30 -5.34
N ASP A 130 4.60 -15.03 -5.10
CA ASP A 130 5.21 -15.29 -3.79
C ASP A 130 4.63 -14.40 -2.68
N ILE A 131 4.43 -13.10 -2.96
CA ILE A 131 3.76 -12.19 -2.02
C ILE A 131 2.33 -12.66 -1.74
N ALA A 132 1.64 -13.15 -2.77
CA ALA A 132 0.30 -13.68 -2.67
C ALA A 132 0.23 -14.99 -1.85
N LYS A 133 1.22 -15.89 -1.94
CA LYS A 133 1.33 -17.06 -1.06
C LYS A 133 1.57 -16.66 0.40
N GLN A 134 2.42 -15.66 0.64
CA GLN A 134 2.63 -15.13 2.00
C GLN A 134 1.35 -14.52 2.57
N TRP A 135 0.56 -13.85 1.74
CA TRP A 135 -0.78 -13.39 2.11
C TRP A 135 -1.69 -14.54 2.52
N ASP A 136 -1.75 -15.62 1.74
CA ASP A 136 -2.57 -16.80 2.07
C ASP A 136 -2.12 -17.46 3.38
N SER A 137 -0.82 -17.40 3.70
CA SER A 137 -0.29 -17.88 4.98
C SER A 137 -0.68 -17.02 6.19
N GLY A 138 -1.36 -15.89 5.97
CA GLY A 138 -1.91 -15.03 7.03
C GLY A 138 -1.17 -13.72 7.27
N SER A 139 -0.09 -13.44 6.51
CA SER A 139 0.67 -12.19 6.64
C SER A 139 -0.18 -10.95 6.38
N SER A 140 0.04 -9.89 7.14
CA SER A 140 -0.64 -8.61 6.94
C SER A 140 0.00 -7.78 5.82
N LEU A 141 -0.75 -6.85 5.21
CA LEU A 141 -0.20 -5.93 4.20
C LEU A 141 0.96 -5.08 4.73
N ARG A 142 0.97 -4.77 6.04
CA ARG A 142 2.05 -4.00 6.68
C ARG A 142 3.34 -4.79 6.78
N GLU A 143 3.28 -6.09 7.08
CA GLU A 143 4.47 -6.95 7.09
C GLU A 143 4.98 -7.19 5.69
N LEU A 144 4.10 -7.45 4.73
CA LEU A 144 4.50 -7.58 3.33
C LEU A 144 5.18 -6.30 2.83
N HIS A 145 4.69 -5.12 3.24
CA HIS A 145 5.35 -3.85 2.95
C HIS A 145 6.72 -3.75 3.62
N LYS A 146 6.83 -4.06 4.92
CA LYS A 146 8.11 -4.02 5.64
C LYS A 146 9.13 -5.00 5.05
N ARG A 147 8.68 -6.18 4.63
CA ARG A 147 9.54 -7.24 4.11
C ARG A 147 10.00 -6.95 2.69
N HIS A 148 9.08 -6.59 1.80
CA HIS A 148 9.36 -6.49 0.36
C HIS A 148 9.64 -5.07 -0.11
N GLY A 149 9.12 -4.05 0.57
CA GLY A 149 9.31 -2.64 0.24
C GLY A 149 8.15 -1.91 -0.46
N PRO A 150 7.39 -2.52 -1.38
CA PRO A 150 6.25 -1.86 -2.01
C PRO A 150 5.18 -1.44 -1.01
N GLY A 151 4.60 -0.26 -1.20
CA GLY A 151 3.52 0.23 -0.35
C GLY A 151 2.31 -0.71 -0.32
N CYS A 152 1.55 -0.68 0.79
CA CYS A 152 0.38 -1.55 1.02
C CYS A 152 -0.62 -1.57 -0.15
N ASP A 153 -0.86 -0.42 -0.79
CA ASP A 153 -1.76 -0.32 -1.95
C ASP A 153 -1.24 -1.09 -3.16
N THR A 154 0.06 -1.02 -3.41
CA THR A 154 0.72 -1.75 -4.51
C THR A 154 0.65 -3.25 -4.26
N ILE A 155 0.94 -3.67 -3.03
CA ILE A 155 0.84 -5.08 -2.61
C ILE A 155 -0.59 -5.58 -2.76
N SER A 156 -1.59 -4.80 -2.31
CA SER A 156 -2.99 -5.15 -2.47
C SER A 156 -3.37 -5.35 -3.95
N ARG A 157 -2.90 -4.48 -4.85
CA ARG A 157 -3.11 -4.65 -6.30
C ARG A 157 -2.41 -5.89 -6.85
N TRP A 158 -1.21 -6.20 -6.38
CA TRP A 158 -0.49 -7.40 -6.81
C TRP A 158 -1.21 -8.68 -6.40
N ILE A 159 -1.65 -8.77 -5.14
CA ILE A 159 -2.43 -9.91 -4.64
C ILE A 159 -3.72 -10.06 -5.47
N LYS A 160 -4.46 -8.96 -5.70
CA LYS A 160 -5.67 -8.98 -6.54
C LYS A 160 -5.38 -9.42 -7.98
N SER A 161 -4.22 -9.05 -8.54
CA SER A 161 -3.85 -9.48 -9.90
C SER A 161 -3.58 -10.98 -10.02
N THR A 162 -3.34 -11.67 -8.90
CA THR A 162 -3.23 -13.14 -8.85
C THR A 162 -4.59 -13.85 -8.67
N GLY A 163 -5.71 -13.11 -8.64
CA GLY A 163 -7.05 -13.66 -8.43
C GLY A 163 -7.47 -13.82 -6.97
N ARG A 164 -6.64 -13.41 -6.01
CA ARG A 164 -6.93 -13.50 -4.57
C ARG A 164 -7.68 -12.27 -4.06
N GLU A 165 -8.58 -12.50 -3.11
CA GLU A 165 -9.35 -11.42 -2.51
C GLU A 165 -8.58 -10.75 -1.36
N VAL A 166 -8.45 -9.43 -1.42
CA VAL A 166 -7.89 -8.62 -0.32
C VAL A 166 -9.04 -7.89 0.35
N GLN A 167 -9.43 -8.38 1.53
CA GLN A 167 -10.49 -7.74 2.31
C GLN A 167 -10.07 -6.31 2.70
N PRO A 168 -10.96 -5.31 2.54
CA PRO A 168 -10.65 -3.91 2.87
C PRO A 168 -10.30 -3.72 4.35
N ARG A 169 -10.81 -4.60 5.24
CA ARG A 169 -10.55 -4.55 6.68
C ARG A 169 -9.11 -4.95 7.06
N ASN A 170 -8.41 -5.71 6.20
CA ASN A 170 -7.02 -6.11 6.46
C ASN A 170 -6.00 -5.00 6.20
N ALA A 171 -6.33 -3.94 5.45
CA ALA A 171 -5.49 -2.75 5.38
C ALA A 171 -5.31 -2.09 6.77
N ASN A 172 -6.26 -2.33 7.67
CA ASN A 172 -6.23 -1.87 9.06
C ASN A 172 -5.72 -2.93 10.04
N ARG A 173 -5.40 -4.16 9.60
CA ARG A 173 -4.72 -5.13 10.48
C ARG A 173 -3.31 -4.60 10.75
N GLN A 174 -3.08 -4.27 12.01
CA GLN A 174 -1.82 -3.68 12.46
C GLN A 174 -0.70 -4.71 12.60
N CYS A 175 -1.03 -6.00 12.64
CA CYS A 175 -0.10 -7.09 12.93
C CYS A 175 -0.66 -8.46 12.52
N ASP A 176 0.23 -9.41 12.30
CA ASP A 176 -0.08 -10.83 12.18
C ASP A 176 -0.51 -11.43 13.52
N GLU A 177 -1.81 -11.69 13.64
CA GLU A 177 -2.37 -12.36 14.80
C GLU A 177 -1.89 -13.82 14.93
N ALA A 178 -1.60 -14.49 13.81
CA ALA A 178 -1.14 -15.88 13.81
C ALA A 178 0.28 -15.97 14.38
N LEU A 179 1.18 -15.08 13.95
CA LEU A 179 2.53 -14.98 14.51
C LEU A 179 2.52 -14.73 16.03
N VAL A 180 1.63 -13.86 16.52
CA VAL A 180 1.45 -13.60 17.95
C VAL A 180 1.03 -14.87 18.69
N VAL A 181 0.05 -15.60 18.17
CA VAL A 181 -0.45 -16.84 18.79
C VAL A 181 0.61 -17.95 18.75
N GLU A 182 1.28 -18.15 17.62
CA GLU A 182 2.31 -19.16 17.46
C GLU A 182 3.50 -18.90 18.39
N THR A 183 3.96 -17.65 18.45
CA THR A 183 5.04 -17.25 19.37
C THR A 183 4.63 -17.45 20.83
N TYR A 184 3.35 -17.23 21.14
CA TYR A 184 2.84 -17.44 22.49
C TYR A 184 2.78 -18.93 22.86
N LEU A 185 2.35 -19.79 21.94
CA LEU A 185 2.35 -21.24 22.15
C LEU A 185 3.77 -21.76 22.41
N LYS A 186 4.78 -21.19 21.74
CA LYS A 186 6.21 -21.57 21.92
C LYS A 186 6.83 -21.00 23.20
N THR A 187 6.59 -19.73 23.50
CA THR A 187 7.33 -19.01 24.57
C THR A 187 6.52 -18.76 25.84
N ARG A 188 5.19 -18.87 25.78
CA ARG A 188 4.23 -18.50 26.83
C ARG A 188 4.40 -17.07 27.39
N SER A 189 5.06 -16.18 26.63
CA SER A 189 5.33 -14.80 27.05
C SER A 189 4.71 -13.78 26.10
N ALA A 190 3.75 -12.99 26.58
CA ALA A 190 3.16 -11.90 25.79
C ALA A 190 4.20 -10.84 25.39
N ASN A 191 5.27 -10.64 26.18
CA ASN A 191 6.31 -9.68 25.85
C ASN A 191 7.14 -10.14 24.65
N ARG A 192 7.51 -11.42 24.60
CA ARG A 192 8.17 -11.98 23.42
C ARG A 192 7.28 -11.97 22.18
N CYS A 193 5.98 -12.19 22.34
CA CYS A 193 5.04 -12.08 21.23
C CYS A 193 4.93 -10.66 20.69
N ALA A 194 4.91 -9.67 21.58
CA ALA A 194 4.85 -8.26 21.22
C ALA A 194 6.09 -7.82 20.44
N LEU A 195 7.28 -8.24 20.89
CA LEU A 195 8.54 -7.99 20.19
C LEU A 195 8.56 -8.70 18.82
N ALA A 196 8.18 -9.98 18.76
CA ALA A 196 8.18 -10.76 17.52
C ALA A 196 7.24 -10.18 16.46
N ALA A 197 6.05 -9.73 16.86
CA ALA A 197 5.06 -9.13 15.96
C ALA A 197 5.21 -7.60 15.80
N GLY A 198 6.17 -6.97 16.49
CA GLY A 198 6.40 -5.52 16.45
C GLY A 198 5.18 -4.69 16.90
N VAL A 199 4.45 -5.16 17.91
CA VAL A 199 3.27 -4.49 18.48
C VAL A 199 3.49 -4.11 19.94
N SER A 200 2.61 -3.25 20.47
CA SER A 200 2.61 -2.98 21.91
C SER A 200 2.21 -4.24 22.68
N TRP A 201 2.77 -4.39 23.89
CA TRP A 201 2.48 -5.50 24.79
C TRP A 201 0.97 -5.69 25.03
N GLU A 202 0.24 -4.59 25.23
CA GLU A 202 -1.20 -4.62 25.45
C GLU A 202 -1.98 -5.11 24.23
N LYS A 203 -1.52 -4.78 23.02
CA LYS A 203 -2.13 -5.28 21.77
C LYS A 203 -1.94 -6.78 21.63
N ALA A 204 -0.72 -7.29 21.87
CA ALA A 204 -0.44 -8.72 21.84
C ALA A 204 -1.33 -9.47 22.85
N ARG A 205 -1.44 -8.97 24.09
CA ARG A 205 -2.33 -9.53 25.11
C ARG A 205 -3.80 -9.55 24.67
N ASN A 206 -4.30 -8.46 24.08
CA ASN A 206 -5.68 -8.39 23.58
C ASN A 206 -5.94 -9.39 22.45
N ILE A 207 -4.97 -9.62 21.57
CA ILE A 207 -5.06 -10.64 20.51
C ILE A 207 -5.14 -12.04 21.13
N LEU A 208 -4.26 -12.35 22.10
CA LEU A 208 -4.25 -13.65 22.77
C LEU A 208 -5.56 -13.91 23.55
N ARG A 209 -6.13 -12.89 24.21
CA ARG A 209 -7.45 -12.98 24.85
C ARG A 209 -8.57 -13.25 23.85
N LYS A 210 -8.61 -12.52 22.74
CA LYS A 210 -9.62 -12.74 21.67
C LYS A 210 -9.56 -14.15 21.10
N ARG A 211 -8.38 -14.76 21.10
CA ARG A 211 -8.13 -16.12 20.62
C ARG A 211 -8.30 -17.18 21.71
N GLY A 212 -8.63 -16.78 22.95
CA GLY A 212 -8.83 -17.69 24.08
C GLY A 212 -7.56 -18.37 24.60
N VAL A 213 -6.37 -17.93 24.16
CA VAL A 213 -5.09 -18.57 24.55
C VAL A 213 -4.50 -17.94 25.80
N TRP A 214 -5.00 -16.77 26.21
CA TRP A 214 -4.60 -16.07 27.42
C TRP A 214 -5.78 -15.99 28.37
N GLU A 215 -5.79 -16.85 29.38
CA GLU A 215 -6.71 -16.76 30.52
C GLU A 215 -6.16 -15.80 31.57
N LYS A 216 -7.06 -15.18 32.32
CA LYS A 216 -6.73 -14.18 33.35
C LYS A 216 -6.23 -14.86 34.61
#